data_AF-A0A2V7GP44-F1
#
_entry.id   AF-A0A2V7GP44-F1
#
_cell.length_a   1.000
_cell.length_b   1.000
_cell.length_c   1.000
_cell.angle_alpha   90.00
_cell.angle_beta   90.00
_cell.angle_gamma   90.00
#
_symmetry.space_group_name_H-M   'P 1'
#
loop_
_entity.id
_entity.type
_entity.pdbx_description
1 polymer ?
#
loop_
_entity_poly.entity_id
_entity_poly.type
_entity_poly.pdbx_seq_one_letter_code
_entity_poly.pdbx_strand_id
1 'polypeptide(L)' 'MRAKVSRAPKHREPPLRMLFGPGPSNVDPAVTRALAAPVVGHLDPYFLTVMDETMRDL' A
#
# COMPACT_ATOMS: atom_id res chain seq x y z
N MET A 1 1.47 42.72 7.94
CA MET A 1 1.89 41.75 6.90
C MET A 1 1.25 40.39 7.22
N ARG A 2 0.32 39.91 6.39
CA ARG A 2 -0.26 38.55 6.55
C ARG A 2 0.69 37.54 5.89
N ALA A 3 1.25 36.64 6.68
CA ALA A 3 2.04 35.53 6.16
C ALA A 3 1.18 34.70 5.20
N LYS A 4 1.68 34.48 3.98
CA LYS A 4 1.07 33.57 3.00
C LYS A 4 1.11 32.16 3.59
N VAL A 5 -0.04 31.67 4.06
CA VAL A 5 -0.21 30.24 4.41
C VAL A 5 0.11 29.44 3.16
N SER A 6 1.19 28.66 3.18
CA SER A 6 1.54 27.77 2.08
C SER A 6 0.42 26.73 1.96
N ARG A 7 -0.20 26.71 0.79
CA ARG A 7 -1.30 25.80 0.47
C ARG A 7 -0.75 24.38 0.45
N ALA A 8 -1.27 23.52 1.33
CA ALA A 8 -0.96 22.09 1.37
C ALA A 8 -1.08 21.46 -0.04
N PRO A 9 -0.24 20.46 -0.38
CA PRO A 9 -0.28 19.83 -1.69
C PRO A 9 -1.66 19.23 -1.94
N LYS A 10 -2.24 19.51 -3.12
CA LYS A 10 -3.46 18.84 -3.57
C LYS A 10 -3.17 17.35 -3.70
N HIS A 11 -3.98 16.51 -3.07
CA HIS A 11 -3.98 15.07 -3.31
C HIS A 11 -4.09 14.84 -4.83
N ARG A 12 -3.18 14.04 -5.40
CA ARG A 12 -3.20 13.70 -6.81
C ARG A 12 -3.80 12.31 -6.92
N GLU A 13 -4.99 12.24 -7.50
CA GLU A 13 -5.64 10.99 -7.85
C GLU A 13 -5.21 10.62 -9.28
N PRO A 14 -4.31 9.64 -9.46
CA PRO A 14 -3.96 9.19 -10.80
C PRO A 14 -5.17 8.50 -11.44
N PRO A 15 -5.38 8.66 -12.75
CA PRO A 15 -6.46 7.98 -13.45
C PRO A 15 -6.21 6.47 -13.52
N LEU A 16 -7.29 5.68 -13.58
CA LEU A 16 -7.19 4.24 -13.80
C LEU A 16 -6.54 3.93 -15.16
N ARG A 17 -5.65 2.94 -15.18
CA ARG A 17 -4.92 2.48 -16.38
C ARG A 17 -4.91 0.95 -16.40
N MET A 18 -5.02 0.37 -17.59
CA MET A 18 -4.68 -1.03 -17.82
C MET A 18 -3.21 -1.12 -18.20
N LEU A 19 -2.43 -1.87 -17.44
CA LEU A 19 -0.98 -1.95 -17.55
C LEU A 19 -0.57 -3.28 -18.23
N PHE A 20 -0.47 -3.24 -19.56
CA PHE A 20 -0.07 -4.40 -20.39
C PHE A 20 1.42 -4.40 -20.79
N GLY A 21 2.24 -3.57 -20.14
CA GLY A 21 3.70 -3.55 -20.35
C GLY A 21 4.42 -4.68 -19.61
N PRO A 22 5.76 -4.76 -19.73
CA PRO A 22 6.57 -5.80 -19.06
C PRO A 22 6.56 -5.71 -17.53
N GLY A 23 6.03 -4.63 -16.96
CA GLY A 23 5.92 -4.42 -15.53
C GLY A 23 6.16 -2.95 -15.16
N PRO A 24 5.59 -2.45 -14.04
CA PRO A 24 4.69 -3.14 -13.11
C PRO A 24 3.29 -3.39 -13.70
N SER A 25 2.58 -4.37 -13.15
CA SER A 25 1.20 -4.73 -13.54
C SER A 25 0.15 -4.08 -12.61
N ASN A 26 -1.12 -4.12 -13.02
CA ASN A 26 -2.22 -3.78 -12.12
C ASN A 26 -2.23 -4.71 -10.89
N VAL A 27 -2.36 -4.14 -9.70
CA VAL A 27 -2.43 -4.88 -8.43
C VAL A 27 -3.87 -5.36 -8.22
N ASP A 28 -4.04 -6.60 -7.75
CA ASP A 28 -5.36 -7.12 -7.39
C ASP A 28 -6.00 -6.24 -6.27
N PRO A 29 -7.31 -5.92 -6.35
CA PRO A 29 -7.98 -5.13 -5.31
C PRO A 29 -7.81 -5.68 -3.88
N ALA A 30 -7.71 -7.00 -3.70
CA ALA A 30 -7.49 -7.63 -2.40
C ALA A 30 -6.13 -7.26 -1.79
N VAL A 31 -5.07 -7.17 -2.61
CA VAL A 31 -3.73 -6.77 -2.15
C VAL A 31 -3.72 -5.31 -1.74
N THR A 32 -4.34 -4.43 -2.53
CA THR A 32 -4.45 -3.00 -2.17
C THR A 32 -5.22 -2.80 -0.87
N ARG A 33 -6.30 -3.59 -0.64
CA ARG A 33 -7.03 -3.58 0.63
C ARG A 33 -6.18 -4.06 1.81
N ALA A 34 -5.39 -5.12 1.62
CA ALA A 34 -4.50 -5.64 2.65
C ALA A 34 -3.42 -4.61 3.05
N LEU A 35 -2.87 -3.87 2.08
CA LEU A 35 -1.88 -2.81 2.33
C LEU A 35 -2.45 -1.61 3.13
N ALA A 36 -3.77 -1.40 3.09
CA ALA A 36 -4.44 -0.36 3.86
C ALA A 36 -4.80 -0.78 5.30
N ALA A 37 -4.55 -2.04 5.67
CA ALA A 37 -4.83 -2.54 7.01
C ALA A 37 -3.88 -1.90 8.06
N PRO A 38 -4.29 -1.80 9.34
CA PRO A 38 -3.42 -1.34 10.41
C PRO A 38 -2.16 -2.20 10.53
N VAL A 39 -1.03 -1.55 10.80
CA VAL A 39 0.24 -2.25 11.04
C VAL A 39 0.24 -2.90 12.43
N VAL A 40 0.96 -4.02 12.55
CA VAL A 40 1.17 -4.76 13.80
C VAL A 40 2.65 -4.75 14.19
N GLY A 41 2.95 -5.12 15.44
CA GLY A 41 4.33 -5.17 15.94
C GLY A 41 5.15 -6.30 15.28
N HIS A 42 6.47 -6.13 15.23
CA HIS A 42 7.37 -7.09 14.57
C HIS A 42 7.48 -8.47 15.27
N LEU A 43 7.01 -8.60 16.52
CA LEU A 43 6.90 -9.87 17.26
C LEU A 43 5.44 -10.20 17.59
N ASP A 44 4.47 -9.57 16.91
CA ASP A 44 3.06 -9.85 17.11
C ASP A 44 2.76 -11.31 16.64
N PRO A 45 2.04 -12.13 17.43
CA PRO A 45 1.69 -13.49 17.03
C PRO A 45 0.99 -13.57 15.67
N TYR A 46 0.16 -12.59 15.31
CA TYR A 46 -0.48 -12.51 13.99
C TYR A 46 0.56 -12.33 12.88
N PHE A 47 1.52 -11.42 13.08
CA PHE A 47 2.60 -11.20 12.13
C PHE A 47 3.43 -12.46 11.90
N LEU A 48 3.80 -13.15 12.99
CA LEU A 48 4.56 -14.40 12.91
C LEU A 48 3.81 -15.49 12.15
N THR A 49 2.49 -15.59 12.35
CA THR A 49 1.63 -16.54 11.61
C THR A 49 1.66 -16.26 10.12
N VAL A 50 1.48 -15.00 9.70
CA VAL A 50 1.52 -14.61 8.28
C VAL A 50 2.90 -14.83 7.67
N MET A 51 3.98 -14.61 8.44
CA MET A 51 5.34 -14.93 8.00
C MET A 51 5.52 -16.42 7.74
N ASP A 52 5.11 -17.27 8.68
CA ASP A 52 5.20 -18.73 8.55
C ASP A 52 4.39 -19.25 7.36
N GLU A 53 3.20 -18.68 7.12
CA GLU A 53 2.38 -18.96 5.94
C GLU A 53 3.09 -18.53 4.64
N THR A 54 3.67 -17.33 4.61
CA THR A 54 4.35 -16.79 3.43
C THR A 54 5.58 -17.60 3.05
N MET A 55 6.35 -18.06 4.04
CA MET A 55 7.57 -18.85 3.82
C MET A 55 7.27 -20.30 3.40
N ARG A 56 6.09 -20.83 3.69
CA ARG A 56 5.75 -22.23 3.40
C ARG A 56 5.73 -22.54 1.90
N ASP A 57 5.32 -21.57 1.10
CA ASP A 57 5.07 -21.73 -0.34
C ASP A 57 6.14 -21.05 -1.22
N LEU A 58 7.23 -20.59 -0.62
CA LEU A 58 8.44 -20.07 -1.28
C LEU A 58 9.51 -21.15 -1.43
#